data_AF-A0AAW2UVZ2-F1
#
_entry.id   AF-A0AAW2UVZ2-F1
#
_cell.length_a   1.000
_cell.length_b   1.000
_cell.length_c   1.000
_cell.angle_alpha   90.00
_cell.angle_beta   90.00
_cell.angle_gamma   90.00
#
_symmetry.space_group_name_H-M   'P 1'
#
loop_
_entity.id
_entity.type
_entity.pdbx_description
1 polymer ?
#
loop_
_entity_poly.entity_id
_entity_poly.type
_entity_poly.pdbx_seq_one_letter_code
_entity_poly.pdbx_strand_id
1 'polypeptide(L)'
;MEDRLKEDVLMEAARYGNKILVTDELPDGQMVDQWEPVSHDSVKTPLQNLREAIACYRSSILCQADEMKREASLSFFVEYLERYYFLICFAVYLHTEREALHPISPGKCSFTEWMRARPELYSILRRLLRRDPMGALGYANLKPSLAKSAVSSDGRPLEMSQVAALRNGEVLGSQTVLKSDHCPGCQHPSLPERLEGAPNFREIPGFPVYGVANPTIDGIRSVIQRIGSSKGGRPVFWHNMREEPVVYINGKPFVLREVERPYKNMLEYTVEHMEARLKEDIISEIRQSGGRMLLHREEYNPALKQASVVGYWENIFVDDIKTPAEVYAALKHEGYNIAYKRTPLTREREALASDVDSIQYCKEDSAGSYLFVSHTGFGGVAYAMAIICIKLEAEAALTSRVSRSIGSPCSSNSQEEFSNSDEEARKMGDYRDILSLIRVLVQGPESKADVDSVIDKCAGAGHLRDDILYYSKELEKLSNDSDEHRAYLVDMGIKALRRYFFLIAFRSYLYSTSANEMKFTAWMDARPELGHLCNNLRVDR
;
A
#
# COMPACT_ATOMS: atom_id res chain seq x y z
N MET A 1 8.69 -33.59 -15.85
CA MET A 1 10.01 -32.94 -16.00
C MET A 1 11.05 -33.76 -15.25
N GLU A 2 10.81 -34.03 -13.95
CA GLU A 2 11.67 -34.88 -13.12
C GLU A 2 11.82 -36.32 -13.63
N ASP A 3 10.74 -36.95 -14.12
CA ASP A 3 10.83 -38.30 -14.70
C ASP A 3 11.72 -38.34 -15.95
N ARG A 4 11.65 -37.30 -16.78
CA ARG A 4 12.51 -37.15 -17.97
C ARG A 4 13.97 -36.93 -17.56
N LEU A 5 14.21 -36.12 -16.53
CA LEU A 5 15.56 -35.88 -16.01
C LEU A 5 16.18 -37.16 -15.43
N LYS A 6 15.41 -37.98 -14.71
CA LYS A 6 15.86 -39.29 -14.23
C LYS A 6 16.25 -40.20 -15.39
N GLU A 7 15.45 -40.23 -16.44
CA GLU A 7 15.74 -41.02 -17.64
C GLU A 7 16.98 -40.49 -18.39
N ASP A 8 17.14 -39.17 -18.50
CA ASP A 8 18.31 -38.53 -19.10
C ASP A 8 19.60 -38.83 -18.32
N VAL A 9 19.57 -38.76 -16.98
CA VAL A 9 20.71 -39.10 -16.10
C VAL A 9 21.10 -40.58 -16.23
N LEU A 10 20.12 -41.48 -16.31
CA LEU A 10 20.39 -42.91 -16.48
C LEU A 10 20.94 -43.23 -17.88
N MET A 11 20.41 -42.58 -18.92
CA MET A 11 20.94 -42.71 -20.29
C MET A 11 22.37 -42.19 -20.40
N GLU A 12 22.67 -41.05 -19.77
CA GLU A 12 24.01 -40.47 -19.78
C GLU A 12 24.99 -41.34 -18.96
N ALA A 13 24.59 -41.81 -17.78
CA ALA A 13 25.42 -42.70 -16.97
C ALA A 13 25.74 -44.03 -17.67
N ALA A 14 24.82 -44.57 -18.47
CA ALA A 14 25.04 -45.77 -19.26
C ALA A 14 26.16 -45.61 -20.29
N ARG A 15 26.40 -44.39 -20.79
CA ARG A 15 27.51 -44.08 -21.71
C ARG A 15 28.88 -44.15 -21.03
N TYR A 16 28.91 -43.98 -19.70
CA TYR A 16 30.14 -43.91 -18.90
C TYR A 16 30.22 -45.01 -17.84
N GLY A 17 29.76 -46.22 -18.19
CA GLY A 17 29.93 -47.41 -17.34
C GLY A 17 29.11 -47.35 -16.05
N ASN A 18 27.88 -46.83 -16.12
CA ASN A 18 26.99 -46.58 -14.99
C ASN A 18 27.58 -45.61 -13.97
N LYS A 19 28.28 -44.58 -14.45
CA LYS A 19 28.77 -43.47 -13.63
C LYS A 19 28.39 -42.15 -14.28
N ILE A 20 28.18 -41.12 -13.49
CA ILE A 20 27.99 -39.75 -13.97
C ILE A 20 29.02 -38.83 -13.34
N LEU A 21 29.47 -37.84 -14.09
CA LEU A 21 30.36 -36.81 -13.56
C LEU A 21 29.51 -35.82 -12.75
N VAL A 22 29.84 -35.68 -11.46
CA VAL A 22 29.23 -34.73 -10.54
C VAL A 22 30.32 -33.79 -10.07
N THR A 23 30.01 -32.51 -9.91
CA THR A 23 30.94 -31.54 -9.32
C THR A 23 30.53 -31.31 -7.88
N ASP A 24 31.38 -31.72 -6.95
CA ASP A 24 31.20 -31.54 -5.52
C ASP A 24 31.94 -30.29 -5.03
N GLU A 25 31.29 -29.51 -4.17
CA GLU A 25 31.91 -28.37 -3.48
C GLU A 25 32.47 -28.84 -2.14
N LEU A 26 33.79 -28.78 -1.98
CA LEU A 26 34.47 -29.07 -0.71
C LEU A 26 34.16 -27.99 0.35
N PRO A 27 34.35 -28.29 1.66
CA PRO A 27 34.08 -27.34 2.74
C PRO A 27 34.85 -26.01 2.66
N ASP A 28 35.92 -25.93 1.87
CA ASP A 28 36.72 -24.74 1.61
C ASP A 28 36.27 -23.96 0.34
N GLY A 29 35.17 -24.39 -0.30
CA GLY A 29 34.60 -23.78 -1.50
C GLY A 29 35.26 -24.23 -2.80
N GLN A 30 36.18 -25.21 -2.75
CA GLN A 30 36.79 -25.75 -3.96
C GLN A 30 35.83 -26.72 -4.67
N MET A 31 35.63 -26.51 -5.98
CA MET A 31 34.85 -27.42 -6.83
C MET A 31 35.73 -28.58 -7.31
N VAL A 32 35.29 -29.81 -7.11
CA VAL A 32 36.01 -31.03 -7.51
C VAL A 32 35.08 -31.93 -8.31
N ASP A 33 35.53 -32.33 -9.49
CA ASP A 33 34.80 -33.25 -10.34
C ASP A 33 35.05 -34.71 -9.91
N GLN A 34 33.98 -35.45 -9.65
CA GLN A 34 34.01 -36.84 -9.22
C GLN A 34 33.05 -37.69 -10.06
N TRP A 35 33.51 -38.90 -10.42
CA TRP A 35 32.68 -39.89 -11.09
C TRP A 35 31.90 -40.71 -10.08
N GLU A 36 30.61 -40.44 -9.96
CA GLU A 36 29.71 -41.12 -9.03
C GLU A 36 29.00 -42.30 -9.71
N PRO A 37 28.93 -43.49 -9.09
CA PRO A 37 28.18 -44.61 -9.62
C PRO A 37 26.67 -44.37 -9.54
N VAL A 38 25.99 -44.65 -10.64
CA VAL A 38 24.57 -44.41 -10.82
C VAL A 38 23.86 -45.71 -11.17
N SER A 39 22.83 -46.06 -10.42
CA SER A 39 21.92 -47.17 -10.68
C SER A 39 20.48 -46.67 -10.72
N HIS A 40 19.58 -47.49 -11.28
CA HIS A 40 18.15 -47.16 -11.34
C HIS A 40 17.54 -46.86 -9.94
N ASP A 41 18.10 -47.47 -8.89
CA ASP A 41 17.68 -47.29 -7.49
C ASP A 41 18.40 -46.14 -6.78
N SER A 42 19.58 -45.73 -7.27
CA SER A 42 20.32 -44.59 -6.72
C SER A 42 19.82 -43.24 -7.26
N VAL A 43 19.29 -43.19 -8.50
CA VAL A 43 18.61 -41.99 -9.03
C VAL A 43 17.17 -41.98 -8.53
N LYS A 44 16.93 -41.24 -7.45
CA LYS A 44 15.58 -41.00 -6.95
C LYS A 44 15.12 -39.62 -7.43
N THR A 45 13.96 -39.57 -8.07
CA THR A 45 13.19 -38.34 -8.11
C THR A 45 12.68 -38.12 -6.68
N PRO A 46 13.01 -37.01 -6.02
CA PRO A 46 12.60 -36.83 -4.65
C PRO A 46 11.10 -36.52 -4.63
N LEU A 47 10.26 -37.56 -4.52
CA LEU A 47 8.95 -37.43 -3.90
C LEU A 47 9.20 -37.10 -2.42
N GLN A 48 9.48 -35.84 -2.16
CA GLN A 48 9.86 -35.37 -0.84
C GLN A 48 8.61 -35.11 -0.03
N ASN A 49 8.46 -35.82 1.09
CA ASN A 49 7.43 -35.52 2.05
C ASN A 49 7.65 -34.10 2.59
N LEU A 50 6.68 -33.20 2.40
CA LEU A 50 6.79 -31.80 2.82
C LEU A 50 7.17 -31.67 4.30
N ARG A 51 6.64 -32.54 5.18
CA ARG A 51 6.94 -32.50 6.61
C ARG A 51 8.38 -32.89 6.91
N GLU A 52 8.92 -33.85 6.16
CA GLU A 52 10.32 -34.27 6.29
C GLU A 52 11.27 -33.22 5.71
N ALA A 53 10.91 -32.61 4.57
CA ALA A 53 11.65 -31.49 3.98
C ALA A 53 11.74 -30.31 4.96
N ILE A 54 10.60 -29.88 5.50
CA ILE A 54 10.51 -28.80 6.49
C ILE A 54 11.36 -29.12 7.73
N ALA A 55 11.29 -30.35 8.24
CA ALA A 55 12.09 -30.78 9.40
C ALA A 55 13.61 -30.82 9.11
N CYS A 56 13.99 -31.25 7.90
CA CYS A 56 15.37 -31.31 7.45
C CYS A 56 15.97 -29.90 7.33
N TYR A 57 15.31 -29.00 6.61
CA TYR A 57 15.74 -27.61 6.50
C TYR A 57 15.80 -26.92 7.86
N ARG A 58 14.80 -27.15 8.73
CA ARG A 58 14.81 -26.62 10.10
C ARG A 58 16.04 -27.02 10.90
N SER A 59 16.53 -28.24 10.72
CA SER A 59 17.71 -28.75 11.44
C SER A 59 19.02 -28.25 10.80
N SER A 60 19.05 -28.17 9.46
CA SER A 60 20.22 -27.74 8.69
C SER A 60 20.52 -26.23 8.84
N ILE A 61 19.48 -25.39 8.81
CA ILE A 61 19.61 -23.92 8.92
C ILE A 61 20.30 -23.49 10.23
N LEU A 62 20.08 -24.21 11.32
CA LEU A 62 20.68 -23.91 12.63
C LEU A 62 22.18 -24.15 12.70
N CYS A 63 22.66 -25.16 11.98
CA CYS A 63 24.06 -25.58 11.99
C CYS A 63 24.87 -24.91 10.87
N GLN A 64 24.22 -24.10 10.03
CA GLN A 64 24.83 -23.49 8.87
C GLN A 64 25.57 -22.20 9.25
N ALA A 65 26.91 -22.27 9.25
CA ALA A 65 27.80 -21.15 9.58
C ALA A 65 27.94 -20.15 8.43
N ASP A 66 27.75 -20.59 7.18
CA ASP A 66 27.81 -19.73 6.00
C ASP A 66 26.50 -18.94 5.83
N GLU A 67 26.60 -17.62 5.81
CA GLU A 67 25.45 -16.72 5.79
C GLU A 67 24.64 -16.81 4.49
N MET A 68 25.30 -17.00 3.34
CA MET A 68 24.61 -17.12 2.05
C MET A 68 23.89 -18.46 1.94
N LYS A 69 24.52 -19.56 2.37
CA LYS A 69 23.91 -20.90 2.38
C LYS A 69 22.75 -20.96 3.37
N ARG A 70 22.83 -20.23 4.48
CA ARG A 70 21.75 -20.10 5.48
C ARG A 70 20.56 -19.34 4.89
N GLU A 71 20.78 -18.22 4.20
CA GLU A 71 19.72 -17.43 3.56
C GLU A 71 19.02 -18.22 2.43
N ALA A 72 19.80 -18.91 1.58
CA ALA A 72 19.25 -19.78 0.55
C ALA A 72 18.39 -20.90 1.16
N SER A 73 18.87 -21.53 2.23
CA SER A 73 18.14 -22.58 2.95
C SER A 73 16.87 -22.06 3.61
N LEU A 74 16.87 -20.82 4.12
CA LEU A 74 15.69 -20.14 4.65
C LEU A 74 14.64 -19.90 3.55
N SER A 75 15.06 -19.46 2.36
CA SER A 75 14.17 -19.30 1.22
C SER A 75 13.48 -20.62 0.85
N PHE A 76 14.25 -21.70 0.71
CA PHE A 76 13.67 -23.02 0.44
C PHE A 76 12.73 -23.48 1.55
N PHE A 77 13.11 -23.29 2.82
CA PHE A 77 12.26 -23.62 3.97
C PHE A 77 10.88 -22.93 3.90
N VAL A 78 10.87 -21.63 3.60
CA VAL A 78 9.62 -20.84 3.48
C VAL A 78 8.75 -21.38 2.36
N GLU A 79 9.32 -21.71 1.20
CA GLU A 79 8.55 -22.28 0.09
C GLU A 79 7.89 -23.61 0.45
N TYR A 80 8.62 -24.52 1.10
CA TYR A 80 8.07 -25.81 1.55
C TYR A 80 6.96 -25.62 2.59
N LEU A 81 7.15 -24.67 3.51
CA LEU A 81 6.18 -24.35 4.55
C LEU A 81 4.90 -23.69 3.98
N GLU A 82 5.04 -22.82 2.97
CA GLU A 82 3.91 -22.24 2.24
C GLU A 82 3.08 -23.31 1.52
N ARG A 83 3.73 -24.25 0.84
CA ARG A 83 3.03 -25.38 0.18
C ARG A 83 2.24 -26.20 1.20
N TYR A 84 2.85 -26.49 2.35
CA TYR A 84 2.17 -27.21 3.43
C TYR A 84 0.98 -26.43 4.02
N TYR A 85 1.15 -25.11 4.22
CA TYR A 85 0.09 -24.21 4.66
C TYR A 85 -1.11 -24.20 3.69
N PHE A 86 -0.87 -24.11 2.38
CA PHE A 86 -1.94 -24.16 1.38
C PHE A 86 -2.68 -25.49 1.40
N LEU A 87 -2.01 -26.62 1.63
CA LEU A 87 -2.66 -27.92 1.75
C LEU A 87 -3.57 -28.00 2.98
N ILE A 88 -3.18 -27.40 4.11
CA ILE A 88 -4.04 -27.29 5.29
C ILE A 88 -5.27 -26.44 4.96
N CYS A 89 -5.07 -25.25 4.37
CA CYS A 89 -6.17 -24.38 3.98
C CYS A 89 -7.13 -25.07 3.01
N PHE A 90 -6.59 -25.80 2.03
CA PHE A 90 -7.36 -26.57 1.06
C PHE A 90 -8.14 -27.71 1.72
N ALA A 91 -7.55 -28.40 2.70
CA ALA A 91 -8.26 -29.41 3.47
C ALA A 91 -9.44 -28.81 4.25
N VAL A 92 -9.28 -27.62 4.85
CA VAL A 92 -10.36 -26.90 5.55
C VAL A 92 -11.44 -26.44 4.58
N TYR A 93 -11.06 -25.92 3.41
CA TYR A 93 -11.98 -25.60 2.32
C TYR A 93 -12.83 -26.82 1.92
N LEU A 94 -12.21 -27.98 1.73
CA LEU A 94 -12.94 -29.21 1.40
C LEU A 94 -13.90 -29.66 2.51
N HIS A 95 -13.58 -29.40 3.79
CA HIS A 95 -14.46 -29.72 4.92
C HIS A 95 -15.64 -28.74 5.04
N THR A 96 -15.38 -27.45 4.85
CA THR A 96 -16.41 -26.40 4.89
C THR A 96 -17.40 -26.52 3.74
N GLU A 97 -16.95 -26.88 2.54
CA GLU A 97 -17.83 -27.18 1.40
C GLU A 97 -18.49 -28.58 1.50
N ARG A 98 -18.02 -29.46 2.40
CA ARG A 98 -18.63 -30.79 2.64
C ARG A 98 -19.93 -30.70 3.43
N GLU A 99 -20.07 -29.70 4.31
CA GLU A 99 -21.34 -29.45 5.02
C GLU A 99 -22.44 -28.92 4.08
N ALA A 100 -22.07 -28.41 2.90
CA ALA A 100 -22.98 -27.99 1.83
C ALA A 100 -23.44 -29.15 0.91
N LEU A 101 -23.24 -30.42 1.31
CA LEU A 101 -23.72 -31.60 0.57
C LEU A 101 -25.23 -31.88 0.71
N HIS A 102 -26.01 -30.95 1.29
CA HIS A 102 -27.45 -30.95 1.08
C HIS A 102 -27.76 -30.44 -0.34
N PRO A 103 -28.40 -31.25 -1.20
CA PRO A 103 -28.69 -30.85 -2.56
C PRO A 103 -29.70 -29.69 -2.50
N ILE A 104 -29.41 -28.63 -3.25
CA ILE A 104 -30.15 -27.35 -3.36
C ILE A 104 -29.51 -26.21 -2.53
N SER A 105 -28.34 -25.75 -2.96
CA SER A 105 -28.00 -24.32 -2.92
C SER A 105 -27.06 -23.98 -4.08
N PRO A 106 -27.35 -22.93 -4.88
CA PRO A 106 -26.54 -22.56 -6.02
C PRO A 106 -25.39 -21.65 -5.57
N GLY A 107 -24.18 -22.20 -5.50
CA GLY A 107 -22.98 -21.40 -5.28
C GLY A 107 -21.83 -22.20 -4.69
N LYS A 108 -21.19 -23.05 -5.50
CA LYS A 108 -19.88 -23.60 -5.12
C LYS A 108 -18.86 -22.45 -5.19
N CYS A 109 -18.39 -21.98 -4.05
CA CYS A 109 -17.32 -21.00 -3.97
C CYS A 109 -16.01 -21.68 -4.37
N SER A 110 -15.20 -21.08 -5.25
CA SER A 110 -13.88 -21.64 -5.57
C SER A 110 -12.92 -21.51 -4.39
N PHE A 111 -11.88 -22.36 -4.31
CA PHE A 111 -10.85 -22.24 -3.26
C PHE A 111 -10.22 -20.84 -3.22
N THR A 112 -10.03 -20.22 -4.40
CA THR A 112 -9.48 -18.88 -4.52
C THR A 112 -10.42 -17.81 -3.93
N GLU A 113 -11.73 -17.89 -4.20
CA GLU A 113 -12.72 -16.99 -3.62
C GLU A 113 -12.87 -17.21 -2.12
N TRP A 114 -12.84 -18.47 -1.67
CA TRP A 114 -12.89 -18.85 -0.26
C TRP A 114 -11.71 -18.30 0.54
N MET A 115 -10.51 -18.33 -0.05
CA MET A 115 -9.31 -17.69 0.52
C MET A 115 -9.44 -16.16 0.55
N ARG A 116 -9.92 -15.52 -0.54
CA ARG A 116 -10.10 -14.05 -0.60
C ARG A 116 -11.09 -13.53 0.44
N ALA A 117 -12.13 -14.29 0.72
CA ALA A 117 -13.12 -13.96 1.75
C ALA A 117 -12.54 -14.01 3.18
N ARG A 118 -11.31 -14.52 3.37
CA ARG A 118 -10.64 -14.72 4.66
C ARG A 118 -9.27 -14.03 4.68
N PRO A 119 -9.23 -12.69 4.75
CA PRO A 119 -7.99 -11.92 4.72
C PRO A 119 -7.02 -12.28 5.86
N GLU A 120 -7.50 -12.82 6.98
CA GLU A 120 -6.70 -13.35 8.08
C GLU A 120 -5.76 -14.49 7.66
N LEU A 121 -6.16 -15.34 6.70
CA LEU A 121 -5.32 -16.43 6.18
C LEU A 121 -4.18 -15.87 5.31
N TYR A 122 -4.44 -14.81 4.54
CA TYR A 122 -3.38 -14.11 3.81
C TYR A 122 -2.46 -13.32 4.74
N SER A 123 -3.00 -12.82 5.86
CA SER A 123 -2.22 -12.15 6.91
C SER A 123 -1.21 -13.13 7.53
N ILE A 124 -1.61 -14.35 7.88
CA ILE A 124 -0.71 -15.41 8.37
C ILE A 124 0.41 -15.70 7.36
N LEU A 125 0.07 -15.89 6.09
CA LEU A 125 1.05 -16.19 5.05
C LEU A 125 2.06 -15.03 4.86
N ARG A 126 1.58 -13.78 4.87
CA ARG A 126 2.45 -12.61 4.69
C ARG A 126 3.25 -12.26 5.94
N ARG A 127 2.65 -12.32 7.13
CA ARG A 127 3.28 -11.89 8.40
C ARG A 127 4.18 -12.96 9.01
N LEU A 128 3.76 -14.22 9.00
CA LEU A 128 4.51 -15.31 9.66
C LEU A 128 5.48 -15.99 8.69
N LEU A 129 5.03 -16.38 7.49
CA LEU A 129 5.86 -17.22 6.61
C LEU A 129 6.87 -16.40 5.81
N ARG A 130 6.46 -15.27 5.22
CA ARG A 130 7.32 -14.46 4.33
C ARG A 130 8.09 -13.35 5.02
N ARG A 131 7.62 -12.87 6.16
CA ARG A 131 8.20 -11.72 6.87
C ARG A 131 9.07 -12.14 8.06
N ASP A 132 8.78 -13.25 8.73
CA ASP A 132 9.60 -13.81 9.81
C ASP A 132 9.87 -15.32 9.61
N PRO A 133 10.69 -15.70 8.60
CA PRO A 133 11.05 -17.10 8.35
C PRO A 133 11.64 -17.83 9.57
N MET A 134 12.34 -17.08 10.43
CA MET A 134 12.97 -17.59 11.65
C MET A 134 11.97 -17.85 12.77
N GLY A 135 10.95 -16.99 12.92
CA GLY A 135 9.81 -17.23 13.80
C GLY A 135 8.95 -18.40 13.32
N ALA A 136 8.77 -18.56 12.01
CA ALA A 136 8.05 -19.68 11.41
C ALA A 136 8.73 -21.05 11.65
N LEU A 137 10.04 -21.07 11.89
CA LEU A 137 10.79 -22.25 12.34
C LEU A 137 10.47 -22.68 13.79
N GLY A 138 9.60 -21.95 14.48
CA GLY A 138 9.29 -22.17 15.91
C GLY A 138 10.37 -21.64 16.84
N TYR A 139 11.33 -20.87 16.31
CA TYR A 139 12.24 -20.06 17.11
C TYR A 139 11.62 -18.68 17.27
N ALA A 140 10.50 -18.60 18.00
CA ALA A 140 10.23 -17.38 18.74
C ALA A 140 11.48 -17.17 19.60
N ASN A 141 12.25 -16.12 19.29
CA ASN A 141 13.52 -15.75 19.91
C ASN A 141 13.81 -16.59 21.14
N LEU A 142 14.79 -17.50 21.07
CA LEU A 142 15.52 -17.94 22.27
C LEU A 142 15.60 -16.70 23.13
N LYS A 143 14.88 -16.67 24.27
CA LYS A 143 14.90 -15.53 25.21
C LYS A 143 16.35 -15.10 25.23
N PRO A 144 16.69 -13.88 24.77
CA PRO A 144 18.09 -13.52 24.63
C PRO A 144 18.69 -13.86 25.98
N SER A 145 19.67 -14.77 25.97
CA SER A 145 20.40 -15.05 27.18
C SER A 145 20.77 -13.68 27.72
N LEU A 146 20.44 -13.42 28.98
CA LEU A 146 20.80 -12.20 29.70
C LEU A 146 22.34 -12.16 29.83
N ALA A 147 23.01 -12.09 28.69
CA ALA A 147 24.44 -12.03 28.51
C ALA A 147 24.74 -10.53 28.42
N LYS A 148 25.03 -9.97 29.61
CA LYS A 148 25.67 -8.67 29.86
C LYS A 148 25.41 -7.61 28.79
N SER A 149 24.22 -7.03 28.80
CA SER A 149 23.85 -5.91 27.94
C SER A 149 24.37 -4.59 28.50
N ALA A 150 24.69 -3.64 27.61
CA ALA A 150 24.82 -2.24 27.99
C ALA A 150 23.46 -1.77 28.53
N VAL A 151 23.45 -1.45 29.82
CA VAL A 151 22.28 -0.95 30.52
C VAL A 151 22.41 0.57 30.54
N SER A 152 21.33 1.27 30.22
CA SER A 152 21.23 2.72 30.43
C SER A 152 21.51 3.04 31.93
N SER A 153 21.90 4.28 32.26
CA SER A 153 22.15 4.69 33.65
C SER A 153 20.96 4.44 34.58
N ASP A 154 19.76 4.22 34.02
CA ASP A 154 18.52 3.92 34.71
C ASP A 154 18.11 2.43 34.75
N GLY A 155 19.00 1.50 34.37
CA GLY A 155 18.75 0.07 34.55
C GLY A 155 18.01 -0.64 33.40
N ARG A 156 17.74 0.05 32.27
CA ARG A 156 16.87 -0.47 31.19
C ARG A 156 17.65 -0.92 29.93
N PRO A 157 17.09 -1.88 29.15
CA PRO A 157 17.65 -2.28 27.86
C PRO A 157 17.72 -1.09 26.89
N LEU A 158 18.88 -0.87 26.30
CA LEU A 158 19.09 0.12 25.23
C LEU A 158 18.71 -0.41 23.84
N GLU A 159 18.58 -1.73 23.69
CA GLU A 159 18.42 -2.38 22.39
C GLU A 159 16.95 -2.49 21.97
N MET A 160 16.61 -1.95 20.79
CA MET A 160 15.24 -1.89 20.24
C MET A 160 14.56 -3.26 20.18
N SER A 161 15.31 -4.27 19.74
CA SER A 161 14.87 -5.67 19.59
C SER A 161 14.41 -6.26 20.92
N GLN A 162 15.07 -5.93 22.02
CA GLN A 162 14.74 -6.47 23.35
C GLN A 162 13.46 -5.88 23.91
N VAL A 163 13.28 -4.55 23.80
CA VAL A 163 12.05 -3.89 24.26
C VAL A 163 10.87 -4.31 23.39
N ALA A 164 11.06 -4.35 22.07
CA ALA A 164 10.05 -4.85 21.16
C ALA A 164 9.66 -6.30 21.52
N ALA A 165 10.63 -7.22 21.68
CA ALA A 165 10.35 -8.63 21.97
C ALA A 165 9.54 -8.89 23.26
N LEU A 166 9.53 -7.95 24.21
CA LEU A 166 8.75 -8.06 25.46
C LEU A 166 7.30 -7.59 25.31
N ARG A 167 6.95 -6.91 24.20
CA ARG A 167 5.59 -6.45 23.92
C ARG A 167 4.66 -7.62 23.64
N ASN A 168 3.48 -7.55 24.22
CA ASN A 168 2.43 -8.56 24.10
C ASN A 168 1.07 -7.97 23.72
N GLY A 169 1.04 -6.73 23.22
CA GLY A 169 -0.16 -6.10 22.67
C GLY A 169 -0.62 -6.79 21.40
N GLU A 170 -1.91 -6.65 21.07
CA GLU A 170 -2.51 -7.25 19.88
C GLU A 170 -2.03 -6.58 18.59
N VAL A 171 -1.85 -5.25 18.66
CA VAL A 171 -1.36 -4.41 17.55
C VAL A 171 0.06 -3.99 17.81
N LEU A 172 0.36 -3.47 19.02
CA LEU A 172 1.72 -3.18 19.46
C LEU A 172 2.36 -4.45 20.07
N GLY A 173 2.69 -5.40 19.19
CA GLY A 173 3.25 -6.70 19.54
C GLY A 173 4.78 -6.76 19.45
N SER A 174 5.31 -7.97 19.65
CA SER A 174 6.74 -8.25 19.82
C SER A 174 7.64 -7.89 18.63
N GLN A 175 7.05 -7.77 17.44
CA GLN A 175 7.72 -7.46 16.18
C GLN A 175 7.42 -6.04 15.68
N THR A 176 6.86 -5.18 16.54
CA THR A 176 6.42 -3.84 16.13
C THR A 176 7.05 -2.72 16.95
N VAL A 177 7.18 -1.57 16.31
CA VAL A 177 7.68 -0.33 16.89
C VAL A 177 6.79 0.85 16.55
N LEU A 178 6.76 1.84 17.44
CA LEU A 178 6.19 3.15 17.15
C LEU A 178 7.29 4.10 16.68
N LYS A 179 7.14 4.58 15.46
CA LYS A 179 8.08 5.50 14.81
C LYS A 179 7.42 6.85 14.60
N SER A 180 8.17 7.91 14.86
CA SER A 180 7.82 9.28 14.50
C SER A 180 7.49 9.32 13.02
N ASP A 181 6.28 9.79 12.74
CA ASP A 181 5.80 9.94 11.37
C ASP A 181 6.49 11.12 10.68
N HIS A 182 6.97 12.09 11.46
CA HIS A 182 7.82 13.17 10.97
C HIS A 182 9.27 12.70 10.91
N CYS A 183 9.89 12.92 9.76
CA CYS A 183 11.23 12.48 9.40
C CYS A 183 12.06 13.63 8.80
N PRO A 184 13.40 13.61 8.94
CA PRO A 184 14.28 14.48 8.16
C PRO A 184 14.06 14.23 6.66
N GLY A 185 13.70 15.28 5.90
CA GLY A 185 13.41 15.15 4.46
C GLY A 185 11.94 14.90 4.12
N CYS A 186 11.06 14.80 5.12
CA CYS A 186 9.61 14.72 4.90
C CYS A 186 9.06 15.96 4.14
N GLN A 187 9.76 17.09 4.15
CA GLN A 187 9.40 18.29 3.38
C GLN A 187 9.98 18.24 1.97
N HIS A 188 9.09 18.28 0.97
CA HIS A 188 9.46 18.33 -0.44
C HIS A 188 10.08 19.71 -0.78
N PRO A 189 11.29 19.77 -1.37
CA PRO A 189 11.99 21.03 -1.62
C PRO A 189 11.28 21.97 -2.59
N SER A 190 10.49 21.44 -3.53
CA SER A 190 9.79 22.25 -4.54
C SER A 190 8.52 22.94 -4.03
N LEU A 191 8.04 22.59 -2.83
CA LEU A 191 6.83 23.20 -2.30
C LEU A 191 7.17 24.56 -1.67
N PRO A 192 6.53 25.66 -2.14
CA PRO A 192 6.90 27.01 -1.75
C PRO A 192 6.47 27.36 -0.32
N GLU A 193 5.31 26.86 0.11
CA GLU A 193 4.74 27.15 1.42
C GLU A 193 5.20 26.13 2.46
N ARG A 194 5.58 26.64 3.64
CA ARG A 194 5.96 25.82 4.80
C ARG A 194 5.12 26.25 5.99
N LEU A 195 4.32 25.33 6.49
CA LEU A 195 3.57 25.49 7.73
C LEU A 195 4.19 24.62 8.81
N GLU A 196 4.50 25.21 9.96
CA GLU A 196 5.08 24.48 11.08
C GLU A 196 4.12 23.39 11.57
N GLY A 197 4.66 22.18 11.76
CA GLY A 197 3.87 21.01 12.13
C GLY A 197 2.97 20.45 11.02
N ALA A 198 2.93 21.05 9.83
CA ALA A 198 2.10 20.61 8.70
C ALA A 198 2.94 20.47 7.41
N PRO A 199 3.73 19.39 7.30
CA PRO A 199 4.65 19.21 6.18
C PRO A 199 3.91 19.10 4.85
N ASN A 200 4.53 19.56 3.77
CA ASN A 200 3.99 19.48 2.40
C ASN A 200 2.58 20.04 2.21
N PHE A 201 2.19 21.02 3.03
CA PHE A 201 0.97 21.79 2.82
C PHE A 201 0.98 22.47 1.45
N ARG A 202 -0.15 22.40 0.74
CA ARG A 202 -0.36 23.05 -0.56
C ARG A 202 -1.83 23.30 -0.84
N GLU A 203 -2.09 24.28 -1.69
CA GLU A 203 -3.39 24.66 -2.21
C GLU A 203 -3.45 24.37 -3.71
N ILE A 204 -4.58 23.88 -4.21
CA ILE A 204 -4.81 23.68 -5.63
C ILE A 204 -5.28 25.00 -6.27
N PRO A 205 -4.59 25.51 -7.30
CA PRO A 205 -4.95 26.79 -7.92
C PRO A 205 -6.40 26.81 -8.42
N GLY A 206 -7.17 27.80 -7.97
CA GLY A 206 -8.57 28.01 -8.38
C GLY A 206 -9.60 27.16 -7.63
N PHE A 207 -9.19 26.37 -6.62
CA PHE A 207 -10.09 25.52 -5.85
C PHE A 207 -9.87 25.65 -4.34
N PRO A 208 -10.93 25.54 -3.52
CA PRO A 208 -10.81 25.42 -2.06
C PRO A 208 -10.38 23.99 -1.67
N VAL A 209 -9.36 23.45 -2.34
CA VAL A 209 -8.86 22.09 -2.19
C VAL A 209 -7.38 22.14 -1.79
N TYR A 210 -7.04 21.41 -0.74
CA TYR A 210 -5.74 21.46 -0.08
C TYR A 210 -5.20 20.05 0.15
N GLY A 211 -3.88 19.92 0.13
CA GLY A 211 -3.17 18.68 0.45
C GLY A 211 -2.09 18.91 1.50
N VAL A 212 -1.90 17.97 2.41
CA VAL A 212 -0.85 18.06 3.44
C VAL A 212 -0.34 16.65 3.82
N ALA A 213 0.93 16.54 4.19
CA ALA A 213 1.41 15.36 4.90
C ALA A 213 0.82 15.32 6.31
N ASN A 214 0.85 14.17 6.96
CA ASN A 214 0.21 14.01 8.27
C ASN A 214 0.76 15.04 9.29
N PRO A 215 -0.07 15.97 9.80
CA PRO A 215 0.40 17.09 10.63
C PRO A 215 0.47 16.72 12.12
N THR A 216 1.11 17.57 12.93
CA THR A 216 0.91 17.62 14.39
C THR A 216 -0.45 18.25 14.72
N ILE A 217 -0.92 18.13 15.96
CA ILE A 217 -2.17 18.79 16.38
C ILE A 217 -2.08 20.31 16.20
N ASP A 218 -0.93 20.92 16.52
CA ASP A 218 -0.73 22.35 16.27
C ASP A 218 -0.63 22.68 14.78
N GLY A 219 -0.04 21.79 13.98
CA GLY A 219 -0.05 21.88 12.52
C GLY A 219 -1.47 21.89 11.93
N ILE A 220 -2.38 21.07 12.47
CA ILE A 220 -3.80 21.08 12.09
C ILE A 220 -4.40 22.47 12.34
N ARG A 221 -4.15 23.06 13.52
CA ARG A 221 -4.65 24.40 13.86
C ARG A 221 -4.08 25.48 12.92
N SER A 222 -2.78 25.41 12.63
CA SER A 222 -2.10 26.32 11.69
C SER A 222 -2.69 26.23 10.28
N VAL A 223 -2.98 25.01 9.80
CA VAL A 223 -3.62 24.78 8.51
C VAL A 223 -5.03 25.38 8.48
N ILE A 224 -5.85 25.12 9.51
CA ILE A 224 -7.21 25.66 9.60
C ILE A 224 -7.20 27.20 9.61
N GLN A 225 -6.25 27.81 10.31
CA GLN A 225 -6.05 29.25 10.30
C GLN A 225 -5.64 29.77 8.91
N ARG A 226 -4.70 29.09 8.24
CA ARG A 226 -4.19 29.46 6.91
C ARG A 226 -5.26 29.41 5.82
N ILE A 227 -6.21 28.48 5.89
CA ILE A 227 -7.33 28.39 4.93
C ILE A 227 -8.51 29.31 5.29
N GLY A 228 -8.33 30.22 6.27
CA GLY A 228 -9.32 31.23 6.63
C GLY A 228 -10.56 30.68 7.35
N SER A 229 -10.47 29.49 7.94
CA SER A 229 -11.59 28.81 8.62
C SER A 229 -11.41 28.81 10.14
N SER A 230 -11.31 29.99 10.75
CA SER A 230 -11.24 30.15 12.21
C SER A 230 -12.52 29.65 12.92
N LYS A 231 -12.62 29.75 14.25
CA LYS A 231 -13.80 29.29 15.01
C LYS A 231 -15.08 29.94 14.48
N GLY A 232 -16.03 29.14 13.99
CA GLY A 232 -17.25 29.61 13.31
C GLY A 232 -17.09 29.97 11.82
N GLY A 233 -15.93 29.67 11.21
CA GLY A 233 -15.65 29.86 9.79
C GLY A 233 -16.28 28.80 8.88
N ARG A 234 -15.86 28.80 7.61
CA ARG A 234 -16.33 27.83 6.61
C ARG A 234 -16.01 26.39 7.05
N PRO A 235 -16.86 25.41 6.72
CA PRO A 235 -16.60 24.03 7.09
C PRO A 235 -15.34 23.51 6.41
N VAL A 236 -14.53 22.76 7.16
CA VAL A 236 -13.32 22.10 6.68
C VAL A 236 -13.57 20.60 6.65
N PHE A 237 -13.59 20.02 5.46
CA PHE A 237 -13.73 18.57 5.26
C PHE A 237 -12.35 17.91 5.24
N TRP A 238 -11.94 17.39 6.39
CA TRP A 238 -10.65 16.76 6.58
C TRP A 238 -10.69 15.26 6.25
N HIS A 239 -10.17 14.91 5.09
CA HIS A 239 -10.11 13.54 4.57
C HIS A 239 -8.73 12.93 4.77
N ASN A 240 -8.65 11.90 5.61
CA ASN A 240 -7.43 11.15 5.84
C ASN A 240 -7.43 9.88 4.98
N MET A 241 -6.42 9.76 4.12
CA MET A 241 -6.30 8.69 3.13
C MET A 241 -5.29 7.61 3.49
N ARG A 242 -4.78 7.62 4.72
CA ARG A 242 -3.73 6.67 5.13
C ARG A 242 -4.29 5.27 5.38
N GLU A 243 -3.56 4.27 4.92
CA GLU A 243 -3.79 2.84 5.20
C GLU A 243 -3.11 2.36 6.48
N GLU A 244 -2.17 3.14 7.02
CA GLU A 244 -1.43 2.78 8.22
C GLU A 244 -2.13 3.31 9.49
N PRO A 245 -2.15 2.56 10.59
CA PRO A 245 -2.64 3.07 11.86
C PRO A 245 -1.71 4.17 12.37
N VAL A 246 -2.30 5.31 12.73
CA VAL A 246 -1.61 6.46 13.31
C VAL A 246 -2.12 6.70 14.73
N VAL A 247 -1.22 7.08 15.63
CA VAL A 247 -1.56 7.55 16.97
C VAL A 247 -0.86 8.89 17.23
N TYR A 248 -1.51 9.79 17.96
CA TYR A 248 -0.90 11.02 18.42
C TYR A 248 -0.43 10.84 19.86
N ILE A 249 0.83 11.17 20.12
CA ILE A 249 1.47 11.16 21.44
C ILE A 249 2.10 12.53 21.65
N ASN A 250 1.75 13.23 22.74
CA ASN A 250 2.22 14.58 23.04
C ASN A 250 2.00 15.55 21.85
N GLY A 251 0.86 15.41 21.16
CA GLY A 251 0.49 16.22 20.00
C GLY A 251 1.21 15.89 18.68
N LYS A 252 2.12 14.91 18.67
CA LYS A 252 2.89 14.49 17.48
C LYS A 252 2.41 13.15 16.93
N PRO A 253 2.37 12.96 15.61
CA PRO A 253 1.94 11.70 15.00
C PRO A 253 3.03 10.63 15.03
N PHE A 254 2.62 9.40 15.36
CA PHE A 254 3.43 8.18 15.32
C PHE A 254 2.72 7.12 14.49
N VAL A 255 3.50 6.33 13.77
CA VAL A 255 3.05 5.24 12.91
C VAL A 255 3.63 3.92 13.40
N LEU A 256 2.83 2.86 13.34
CA LEU A 256 3.25 1.50 13.65
C LEU A 256 4.12 0.94 12.51
N ARG A 257 5.23 0.28 12.84
CA ARG A 257 6.16 -0.32 11.88
C ARG A 257 6.66 -1.66 12.37
N GLU A 258 7.16 -2.50 11.47
CA GLU A 258 7.88 -3.73 11.83
C GLU A 258 9.31 -3.39 12.28
N VAL A 259 9.81 -4.12 13.27
CA VAL A 259 11.20 -3.98 13.77
C VAL A 259 12.20 -4.19 12.64
N GLU A 260 12.00 -5.23 11.81
CA GLU A 260 12.93 -5.60 10.73
C GLU A 260 12.85 -4.66 9.52
N ARG A 261 11.72 -3.99 9.33
CA ARG A 261 11.45 -3.15 8.15
C ARG A 261 10.83 -1.82 8.56
N PRO A 262 11.53 -1.00 9.37
CA PRO A 262 10.96 0.20 9.97
C PRO A 262 10.64 1.31 8.95
N TYR A 263 11.14 1.18 7.71
CA TYR A 263 10.89 2.09 6.60
C TYR A 263 9.76 1.62 5.66
N LYS A 264 9.24 0.39 5.80
CA LYS A 264 8.18 -0.15 4.92
C LYS A 264 6.81 -0.01 5.57
N ASN A 265 5.80 0.33 4.77
CA ASN A 265 4.41 0.45 5.23
C ASN A 265 3.84 -0.93 5.55
N MET A 266 3.05 -1.02 6.61
CA MET A 266 2.23 -2.21 6.89
C MET A 266 0.86 -2.02 6.25
N LEU A 267 0.45 -2.98 5.43
CA LEU A 267 -0.88 -3.00 4.81
C LEU A 267 -1.86 -3.64 5.78
N GLU A 268 -2.90 -2.90 6.17
CA GLU A 268 -3.87 -3.37 7.16
C GLU A 268 -5.31 -3.04 6.77
N TYR A 269 -6.20 -4.00 7.02
CA TYR A 269 -7.62 -3.86 6.78
C TYR A 269 -8.28 -3.38 8.09
N THR A 270 -9.24 -2.45 8.00
CA THR A 270 -9.95 -1.81 9.14
C THR A 270 -9.09 -0.92 10.07
N VAL A 271 -8.51 0.12 9.50
CA VAL A 271 -7.52 1.01 10.17
C VAL A 271 -8.04 1.65 11.47
N GLU A 272 -9.28 2.15 11.52
CA GLU A 272 -9.77 2.88 12.71
C GLU A 272 -9.89 1.99 13.96
N HIS A 273 -10.28 0.71 13.79
CA HIS A 273 -10.31 -0.26 14.90
C HIS A 273 -8.89 -0.55 15.39
N MET A 274 -7.93 -0.64 14.47
CA MET A 274 -6.53 -0.84 14.82
C MET A 274 -5.93 0.37 15.52
N GLU A 275 -6.30 1.60 15.15
CA GLU A 275 -5.89 2.81 15.85
C GLU A 275 -6.41 2.84 17.30
N ALA A 276 -7.67 2.43 17.51
CA ALA A 276 -8.25 2.31 18.85
C ALA A 276 -7.52 1.24 19.69
N ARG A 277 -7.29 0.06 19.13
CA ARG A 277 -6.57 -1.03 19.81
C ARG A 277 -5.10 -0.68 20.07
N LEU A 278 -4.43 -0.01 19.12
CA LEU A 278 -3.06 0.48 19.28
C LEU A 278 -2.97 1.45 20.47
N LYS A 279 -3.94 2.37 20.60
CA LYS A 279 -4.01 3.26 21.77
C LYS A 279 -4.14 2.47 23.08
N GLU A 280 -4.97 1.43 23.12
CA GLU A 280 -5.12 0.57 24.31
C GLU A 280 -3.84 -0.18 24.68
N ASP A 281 -3.12 -0.69 23.68
CA ASP A 281 -1.83 -1.36 23.89
C ASP A 281 -0.78 -0.38 24.45
N ILE A 282 -0.72 0.84 23.90
CA ILE A 282 0.18 1.90 24.41
C ILE A 282 -0.15 2.23 25.86
N ILE A 283 -1.44 2.45 26.19
CA ILE A 283 -1.89 2.73 27.55
C ILE A 283 -1.48 1.59 28.50
N SER A 284 -1.56 0.35 28.05
CA SER A 284 -1.17 -0.82 28.83
C SER A 284 0.33 -0.87 29.08
N GLU A 285 1.16 -0.61 28.05
CA GLU A 285 2.63 -0.55 28.17
C GLU A 285 3.05 0.57 29.14
N ILE A 286 2.50 1.78 29.01
CA ILE A 286 2.88 2.91 29.88
C ILE A 286 2.46 2.71 31.35
N ARG A 287 1.35 2.02 31.61
CA ARG A 287 0.93 1.69 32.99
C ARG A 287 1.90 0.73 33.66
N GLN A 288 2.47 -0.20 32.89
CA GLN A 288 3.45 -1.16 33.40
C GLN A 288 4.84 -0.53 33.57
N SER A 289 5.22 0.40 32.69
CA SER A 289 6.56 0.99 32.65
C SER A 289 6.75 2.25 33.50
N GLY A 290 5.67 2.71 34.16
CA GLY A 290 5.65 3.93 34.97
C GLY A 290 5.61 5.21 34.14
N GLY A 291 4.86 5.22 33.04
CA GLY A 291 4.67 6.37 32.15
C GLY A 291 5.77 6.56 31.11
N ARG A 292 6.69 5.60 30.94
CA ARG A 292 7.84 5.72 30.03
C ARG A 292 7.82 4.69 28.92
N MET A 293 7.95 5.11 27.67
CA MET A 293 7.89 4.19 26.52
C MET A 293 9.02 4.46 25.52
N LEU A 294 9.46 3.40 24.86
CA LEU A 294 10.42 3.48 23.77
C LEU A 294 9.71 3.83 22.46
N LEU A 295 9.99 5.05 21.98
CA LEU A 295 9.58 5.57 20.68
C LEU A 295 10.79 5.60 19.73
N HIS A 296 10.53 5.78 18.45
CA HIS A 296 11.59 5.79 17.43
C HIS A 296 11.49 7.03 16.57
N ARG A 297 12.60 7.50 16.02
CA ARG A 297 12.64 8.59 15.04
C ARG A 297 13.76 8.34 14.04
N GLU A 298 13.65 8.97 12.88
CA GLU A 298 14.76 9.02 11.94
C GLU A 298 15.70 10.16 12.33
N GLU A 299 16.99 9.85 12.40
CA GLU A 299 18.05 10.84 12.52
C GLU A 299 18.98 10.72 11.33
N TYR A 300 19.29 11.86 10.72
CA TYR A 300 20.26 11.93 9.65
C TYR A 300 21.66 12.03 10.24
N ASN A 301 22.54 11.09 9.90
CA ASN A 301 23.95 11.15 10.25
C ASN A 301 24.74 11.86 9.14
N PRO A 302 25.24 13.10 9.36
CA PRO A 302 25.96 13.83 8.34
C PRO A 302 27.27 13.18 7.90
N ALA A 303 27.91 12.41 8.79
CA ALA A 303 29.19 11.76 8.51
C ALA A 303 29.02 10.57 7.56
N LEU A 304 27.94 9.80 7.71
CA LEU A 304 27.63 8.64 6.86
C LEU A 304 26.71 8.97 5.68
N LYS A 305 26.19 10.21 5.63
CA LYS A 305 25.17 10.65 4.66
C LYS A 305 23.97 9.71 4.58
N GLN A 306 23.60 9.13 5.71
CA GLN A 306 22.54 8.13 5.81
C GLN A 306 21.60 8.46 6.97
N ALA A 307 20.31 8.23 6.78
CA ALA A 307 19.32 8.26 7.86
C ALA A 307 19.25 6.89 8.54
N SER A 308 19.18 6.88 9.86
CA SER A 308 18.95 5.68 10.66
C SER A 308 17.77 5.88 11.62
N VAL A 309 17.06 4.80 11.92
CA VAL A 309 16.02 4.80 12.94
C VAL A 309 16.66 4.56 14.30
N VAL A 310 16.45 5.51 15.21
CA VAL A 310 16.99 5.47 16.57
C VAL A 310 15.84 5.46 17.59
N GLY A 311 16.00 4.64 18.63
CA GLY A 311 15.09 4.58 19.76
C GLY A 311 15.37 5.67 20.79
N TYR A 312 14.32 6.20 21.42
CA TYR A 312 14.42 7.13 22.53
C TYR A 312 13.28 6.92 23.53
N TRP A 313 13.57 7.16 24.81
CA TRP A 313 12.58 7.06 25.87
C TRP A 313 11.84 8.38 26.04
N GLU A 314 10.52 8.31 26.04
CA GLU A 314 9.64 9.46 26.23
C GLU A 314 8.74 9.23 27.45
N ASN A 315 8.48 10.29 28.21
CA ASN A 315 7.45 10.29 29.25
C ASN A 315 6.09 10.60 28.59
N ILE A 316 5.12 9.71 28.79
CA ILE A 316 3.80 9.78 28.16
C ILE A 316 2.74 9.63 29.24
N PHE A 317 1.78 10.57 29.24
CA PHE A 317 0.58 10.49 30.05
C PHE A 317 -0.59 9.94 29.23
N VAL A 318 -1.55 9.32 29.91
CA VAL A 318 -2.73 8.71 29.27
C VAL A 318 -3.53 9.74 28.45
N ASP A 319 -3.63 10.97 28.96
CA ASP A 319 -4.41 12.06 28.32
C ASP A 319 -3.72 12.62 27.05
N ASP A 320 -2.44 12.35 26.87
CA ASP A 320 -1.65 12.77 25.72
C ASP A 320 -1.66 11.78 24.56
N ILE A 321 -2.31 10.61 24.73
CA ILE A 321 -2.47 9.59 23.69
C ILE A 321 -3.85 9.74 23.05
N LYS A 322 -3.87 10.08 21.76
CA LYS A 322 -5.12 10.30 21.00
C LYS A 322 -5.10 9.55 19.67
N THR A 323 -6.20 8.92 19.29
CA THR A 323 -6.41 8.47 17.91
C THR A 323 -6.70 9.68 17.02
N PRO A 324 -6.52 9.57 15.69
CA PRO A 324 -6.92 10.64 14.77
C PRO A 324 -8.38 11.07 14.97
N ALA A 325 -9.31 10.11 15.11
CA ALA A 325 -10.72 10.40 15.36
C ALA A 325 -10.93 11.25 16.63
N GLU A 326 -10.23 10.94 17.72
CA GLU A 326 -10.29 11.72 18.96
C GLU A 326 -9.70 13.12 18.82
N VAL A 327 -8.62 13.28 18.05
CA VAL A 327 -8.02 14.60 17.76
C VAL A 327 -9.04 15.50 17.06
N TYR A 328 -9.68 15.02 15.99
CA TYR A 328 -10.66 15.83 15.25
C TYR A 328 -11.96 16.05 16.02
N ALA A 329 -12.39 15.08 16.84
CA ALA A 329 -13.51 15.27 17.76
C ALA A 329 -13.21 16.39 18.78
N ALA A 330 -12.01 16.38 19.38
CA ALA A 330 -11.59 17.42 20.30
C ALA A 330 -11.54 18.81 19.63
N LEU A 331 -10.99 18.93 18.43
CA LEU A 331 -10.99 20.18 17.67
C LEU A 331 -12.42 20.67 17.35
N LYS A 332 -13.34 19.76 17.03
CA LYS A 332 -14.75 20.12 16.85
C LYS A 332 -15.36 20.66 18.14
N HIS A 333 -15.07 20.05 19.29
CA HIS A 333 -15.49 20.55 20.61
C HIS A 333 -14.85 21.89 20.99
N GLU A 334 -13.63 22.18 20.51
CA GLU A 334 -12.96 23.49 20.69
C GLU A 334 -13.62 24.63 19.87
N GLY A 335 -14.60 24.32 19.02
CA GLY A 335 -15.36 25.28 18.21
C GLY A 335 -14.90 25.41 16.76
N TYR A 336 -14.02 24.52 16.28
CA TYR A 336 -13.66 24.46 14.87
C TYR A 336 -14.76 23.75 14.07
N ASN A 337 -15.13 24.32 12.92
CA ASN A 337 -16.09 23.72 12.00
C ASN A 337 -15.40 22.67 11.11
N ILE A 338 -15.05 21.52 11.69
CA ILE A 338 -14.30 20.46 11.03
C ILE A 338 -15.09 19.15 10.97
N ALA A 339 -15.13 18.55 9.78
CA ALA A 339 -15.69 17.23 9.54
C ALA A 339 -14.57 16.29 9.14
N TYR A 340 -14.29 15.28 9.96
CA TYR A 340 -13.22 14.30 9.71
C TYR A 340 -13.78 13.02 9.09
N LYS A 341 -13.05 12.48 8.11
CA LYS A 341 -13.34 11.19 7.48
C LYS A 341 -12.06 10.41 7.19
N ARG A 342 -12.04 9.12 7.49
CA ARG A 342 -10.96 8.20 7.11
C ARG A 342 -11.38 7.34 5.91
N THR A 343 -10.68 7.48 4.78
CA THR A 343 -10.89 6.68 3.56
C THR A 343 -9.54 6.21 3.03
N PRO A 344 -9.01 5.06 3.49
CA PRO A 344 -7.69 4.60 3.10
C PRO A 344 -7.55 4.41 1.59
N LEU A 345 -6.62 5.12 0.94
CA LEU A 345 -6.41 5.04 -0.50
C LEU A 345 -4.96 5.41 -0.84
N THR A 346 -4.12 4.39 -0.90
CA THR A 346 -2.73 4.52 -1.33
C THR A 346 -2.58 4.49 -2.85
N ARG A 347 -1.34 4.67 -3.34
CA ARG A 347 -1.00 4.53 -4.76
C ARG A 347 -1.02 3.04 -5.18
N GLU A 348 -0.64 2.17 -4.25
CA GLU A 348 -0.47 0.73 -4.43
C GLU A 348 -1.79 -0.04 -4.34
N ARG A 349 -2.80 0.52 -3.66
CA ARG A 349 -4.17 -0.02 -3.66
C ARG A 349 -4.81 0.14 -5.04
N GLU A 350 -5.61 -0.84 -5.43
CA GLU A 350 -6.47 -0.72 -6.62
C GLU A 350 -7.65 0.22 -6.32
N ALA A 351 -7.86 1.23 -7.17
CA ALA A 351 -8.99 2.14 -7.02
C ALA A 351 -10.29 1.45 -7.45
N LEU A 352 -11.38 1.76 -6.74
CA LEU A 352 -12.73 1.28 -7.02
C LEU A 352 -13.67 2.45 -7.30
N ALA A 353 -14.79 2.19 -8.02
CA ALA A 353 -15.83 3.20 -8.22
C ALA A 353 -16.44 3.69 -6.89
N SER A 354 -16.50 2.81 -5.89
CA SER A 354 -16.96 3.15 -4.53
C SER A 354 -16.02 4.10 -3.78
N ASP A 355 -14.74 4.16 -4.16
CA ASP A 355 -13.81 5.16 -3.62
C ASP A 355 -14.19 6.57 -4.12
N VAL A 356 -14.59 6.69 -5.39
CA VAL A 356 -15.08 7.96 -5.97
C VAL A 356 -16.32 8.43 -5.24
N ASP A 357 -17.31 7.55 -5.04
CA ASP A 357 -18.50 7.85 -4.24
C ASP A 357 -18.15 8.28 -2.82
N SER A 358 -17.20 7.59 -2.19
CA SER A 358 -16.77 7.90 -0.84
C SER A 358 -16.08 9.26 -0.76
N ILE A 359 -15.30 9.66 -1.77
CA ILE A 359 -14.57 10.94 -1.77
C ILE A 359 -15.51 12.10 -2.15
N GLN A 360 -16.34 11.94 -3.18
CA GLN A 360 -17.25 13.01 -3.63
C GLN A 360 -18.35 13.33 -2.61
N TYR A 361 -18.71 12.35 -1.77
CA TYR A 361 -19.79 12.47 -0.81
C TYR A 361 -19.43 13.45 0.31
N CYS A 362 -20.13 14.58 0.35
CA CYS A 362 -20.12 15.51 1.47
C CYS A 362 -21.55 15.70 1.98
N LYS A 363 -21.75 15.54 3.28
CA LYS A 363 -23.06 15.62 3.94
C LYS A 363 -23.61 17.04 4.05
N GLU A 364 -22.76 18.06 3.87
CA GLU A 364 -23.09 19.45 4.12
C GLU A 364 -23.01 20.23 2.79
N ASP A 365 -24.15 20.79 2.35
CA ASP A 365 -24.31 21.57 1.11
C ASP A 365 -23.64 22.97 1.15
N SER A 366 -22.91 23.27 2.22
CA SER A 366 -22.23 24.56 2.37
C SER A 366 -20.87 24.57 1.66
N ALA A 367 -20.54 25.71 1.05
CA ALA A 367 -19.22 25.98 0.47
C ALA A 367 -18.10 25.87 1.52
N GLY A 368 -17.51 24.68 1.61
CA GLY A 368 -16.41 24.35 2.52
C GLY A 368 -15.06 24.20 1.81
N SER A 369 -14.01 24.11 2.62
CA SER A 369 -12.66 23.79 2.17
C SER A 369 -12.42 22.28 2.31
N TYR A 370 -11.82 21.66 1.32
CA TYR A 370 -11.54 20.23 1.28
C TYR A 370 -10.06 20.00 1.52
N LEU A 371 -9.72 19.16 2.49
CA LEU A 371 -8.33 18.93 2.84
C LEU A 371 -8.01 17.45 2.88
N PHE A 372 -6.95 17.05 2.18
CA PHE A 372 -6.55 15.67 2.01
C PHE A 372 -5.20 15.38 2.66
N VAL A 373 -5.14 14.32 3.48
CA VAL A 373 -3.96 13.86 4.21
C VAL A 373 -3.50 12.50 3.72
N SER A 374 -2.19 12.34 3.52
CA SER A 374 -1.51 11.04 3.48
C SER A 374 -0.20 11.09 4.28
N HIS A 375 0.58 10.00 4.29
CA HIS A 375 1.89 9.98 4.94
C HIS A 375 2.79 11.10 4.41
N THR A 376 2.88 11.26 3.09
CA THR A 376 3.75 12.26 2.45
C THR A 376 2.98 13.47 1.90
N GLY A 377 1.66 13.39 1.78
CA GLY A 377 0.83 14.36 1.06
C GLY A 377 0.89 14.20 -0.47
N PHE A 378 1.50 13.12 -0.97
CA PHE A 378 1.58 12.79 -2.41
C PHE A 378 0.88 11.45 -2.72
N GLY A 379 0.77 11.14 -4.02
CA GLY A 379 0.26 9.85 -4.50
C GLY A 379 -1.27 9.81 -4.52
N GLY A 380 -1.89 8.92 -3.73
CA GLY A 380 -3.35 8.76 -3.69
C GLY A 380 -4.11 10.07 -3.42
N VAL A 381 -3.51 10.99 -2.65
CA VAL A 381 -4.08 12.33 -2.38
C VAL A 381 -4.33 13.14 -3.65
N ALA A 382 -3.44 13.06 -4.67
CA ALA A 382 -3.65 13.75 -5.94
C ALA A 382 -4.93 13.28 -6.65
N TYR A 383 -5.21 11.97 -6.61
CA TYR A 383 -6.42 11.39 -7.20
C TYR A 383 -7.69 11.86 -6.47
N ALA A 384 -7.68 11.90 -5.14
CA ALA A 384 -8.84 12.40 -4.37
C ALA A 384 -9.09 13.90 -4.57
N MET A 385 -8.02 14.70 -4.63
CA MET A 385 -8.13 16.12 -4.95
C MET A 385 -8.71 16.33 -6.34
N ALA A 386 -8.27 15.57 -7.34
CA ALA A 386 -8.80 15.64 -8.69
C ALA A 386 -10.32 15.33 -8.73
N ILE A 387 -10.79 14.32 -7.99
CA ILE A 387 -12.23 14.00 -7.88
C ILE A 387 -13.03 15.22 -7.39
N ILE A 388 -12.56 15.90 -6.33
CA ILE A 388 -13.26 17.09 -5.82
C ILE A 388 -13.16 18.28 -6.77
N CYS A 389 -12.00 18.53 -7.37
CA CYS A 389 -11.85 19.60 -8.36
C CYS A 389 -12.81 19.41 -9.55
N ILE A 390 -12.92 18.18 -10.08
CA ILE A 390 -13.84 17.82 -11.16
C ILE A 390 -15.31 18.07 -10.76
N LYS A 391 -15.67 17.68 -9.52
CA LYS A 391 -17.00 17.92 -8.96
C LYS A 391 -17.31 19.42 -8.88
N LEU A 392 -16.41 20.21 -8.30
CA LEU A 392 -16.59 21.66 -8.12
C LEU A 392 -16.67 22.39 -9.47
N GLU A 393 -15.88 21.99 -10.47
CA GLU A 393 -15.98 22.53 -11.84
C GLU A 393 -17.34 22.21 -12.48
N ALA A 394 -17.88 21.01 -12.27
CA ALA A 394 -19.21 20.63 -12.78
C ALA A 394 -20.32 21.45 -12.13
N GLU A 395 -20.28 21.62 -10.80
CA GLU A 395 -21.25 22.42 -10.04
C GLU A 395 -21.23 23.91 -10.43
N ALA A 396 -20.02 24.46 -10.64
CA ALA A 396 -19.85 25.84 -11.13
C ALA A 396 -20.41 26.01 -12.55
N ALA A 397 -20.16 25.05 -13.44
CA ALA A 397 -20.71 25.06 -14.80
C ALA A 397 -22.24 24.97 -14.80
N LEU A 398 -22.83 24.15 -13.93
CA LEU A 398 -24.28 24.04 -13.78
C LEU A 398 -24.90 25.37 -13.29
N THR A 399 -24.31 25.98 -12.26
CA THR A 399 -24.75 27.28 -11.72
C THR A 399 -24.67 28.39 -12.77
N SER A 400 -23.62 28.37 -13.60
CA SER A 400 -23.46 29.32 -14.70
C SER A 400 -24.46 29.07 -15.84
N ARG A 401 -24.88 27.83 -16.11
CA ARG A 401 -25.90 27.51 -17.14
C ARG A 401 -27.29 27.91 -16.67
N VAL A 402 -27.63 27.70 -15.40
CA VAL A 402 -28.90 28.18 -14.80
C VAL A 402 -29.01 29.71 -14.86
N SER A 403 -27.89 30.41 -14.73
CA SER A 403 -27.84 31.89 -14.81
C SER A 403 -27.86 32.46 -16.24
N ARG A 404 -27.64 31.65 -17.29
CA ARG A 404 -27.57 32.09 -18.70
C ARG A 404 -28.74 31.57 -19.55
N SER A 405 -29.98 31.70 -19.06
CA SER A 405 -31.18 31.36 -19.84
C SER A 405 -31.61 32.44 -20.86
N ILE A 406 -30.70 33.30 -21.36
CA ILE A 406 -30.92 34.08 -22.59
C ILE A 406 -29.57 34.25 -23.32
N GLY A 407 -29.43 33.65 -24.52
CA GLY A 407 -28.41 34.06 -25.50
C GLY A 407 -27.62 32.95 -26.21
N SER A 408 -28.11 32.60 -27.41
CA SER A 408 -27.47 32.13 -28.67
C SER A 408 -26.20 31.25 -28.68
N PRO A 409 -26.13 30.21 -29.53
CA PRO A 409 -24.95 29.37 -29.71
C PRO A 409 -23.91 30.01 -30.64
N CYS A 410 -22.63 29.83 -30.35
CA CYS A 410 -21.53 30.07 -31.27
C CYS A 410 -20.66 28.82 -31.38
N SER A 411 -20.51 28.35 -32.62
CA SER A 411 -19.61 27.27 -33.04
C SER A 411 -18.24 27.83 -33.43
N SER A 412 -17.17 27.07 -33.22
CA SER A 412 -16.20 26.73 -34.27
C SER A 412 -15.10 25.81 -33.75
N ASN A 413 -15.01 24.63 -34.34
CA ASN A 413 -13.86 23.74 -34.29
C ASN A 413 -12.66 24.37 -35.01
N SER A 414 -11.49 24.24 -34.42
CA SER A 414 -10.21 24.21 -35.14
C SER A 414 -9.54 22.88 -34.80
N GLN A 415 -9.67 21.90 -35.69
CA GLN A 415 -8.82 20.70 -35.65
C GLN A 415 -7.52 21.04 -36.38
N GLU A 416 -6.46 21.25 -35.62
CA GLU A 416 -5.10 21.15 -36.14
C GLU A 416 -4.64 19.70 -35.94
N GLU A 417 -4.61 18.92 -37.01
CA GLU A 417 -3.99 17.60 -37.01
C GLU A 417 -2.46 17.77 -37.05
N PHE A 418 -1.84 17.79 -35.87
CA PHE A 418 -0.41 17.53 -35.76
C PHE A 418 -0.20 16.01 -35.67
N SER A 419 0.64 15.49 -36.58
CA SER A 419 1.22 14.15 -36.50
C SER A 419 2.14 14.09 -35.28
N ASN A 420 1.56 13.89 -34.10
CA ASN A 420 2.32 13.70 -32.88
C ASN A 420 3.07 12.37 -32.93
N SER A 421 4.32 12.36 -32.49
CA SER A 421 5.07 11.13 -32.24
C SER A 421 4.34 10.28 -31.20
N ASP A 422 4.55 8.97 -31.23
CA ASP A 422 3.95 8.03 -30.26
C ASP A 422 4.27 8.42 -28.80
N GLU A 423 5.46 9.00 -28.56
CA GLU A 423 5.83 9.49 -27.23
C GLU A 423 5.01 10.72 -26.79
N GLU A 424 4.71 11.65 -27.71
CA GLU A 424 3.87 12.81 -27.41
C GLU A 424 2.43 12.41 -27.15
N ALA A 425 1.89 11.46 -27.91
CA ALA A 425 0.56 10.89 -27.66
C ALA A 425 0.47 10.25 -26.26
N ARG A 426 1.50 9.48 -25.86
CA ARG A 426 1.59 8.89 -24.51
C ARG A 426 1.69 9.96 -23.41
N LYS A 427 2.45 11.04 -23.62
CA LYS A 427 2.51 12.20 -22.69
C LYS A 427 1.16 12.88 -22.53
N MET A 428 0.39 12.96 -23.61
CA MET A 428 -0.97 13.52 -23.61
C MET A 428 -2.01 12.56 -23.01
N GLY A 429 -1.62 11.34 -22.63
CA GLY A 429 -2.51 10.33 -22.05
C GLY A 429 -3.40 9.62 -23.06
N ASP A 430 -3.03 9.66 -24.35
CA ASP A 430 -3.80 9.08 -25.46
C ASP A 430 -3.53 7.57 -25.61
N TYR A 431 -3.69 6.83 -24.51
CA TYR A 431 -3.55 5.38 -24.47
C TYR A 431 -4.73 4.70 -25.16
N ARG A 432 -4.50 3.55 -25.81
CA ARG A 432 -5.53 2.86 -26.61
C ARG A 432 -6.83 2.60 -25.84
N ASP A 433 -6.70 2.18 -24.58
CA ASP A 433 -7.86 1.85 -23.76
C ASP A 433 -8.59 3.11 -23.26
N ILE A 434 -7.88 4.24 -23.08
CA ILE A 434 -8.48 5.56 -22.79
C ILE A 434 -9.19 6.12 -24.02
N LEU A 435 -8.59 5.97 -25.21
CA LEU A 435 -9.23 6.33 -26.48
C LEU A 435 -10.51 5.50 -26.72
N SER A 436 -10.52 4.24 -26.28
CA SER A 436 -11.70 3.38 -26.33
C SER A 436 -12.78 3.86 -25.34
N LEU A 437 -12.38 4.27 -24.13
CA LEU A 437 -13.27 4.86 -23.14
C LEU A 437 -13.97 6.13 -23.67
N ILE A 438 -13.21 7.11 -24.19
CA ILE A 438 -13.81 8.39 -24.62
C ILE A 438 -14.80 8.23 -25.78
N ARG A 439 -14.69 7.16 -26.59
CA ARG A 439 -15.63 6.88 -27.69
C ARG A 439 -17.00 6.40 -27.20
N VAL A 440 -17.07 5.78 -26.02
CA VAL A 440 -18.32 5.25 -25.45
C VAL A 440 -18.95 6.19 -24.42
N LEU A 441 -18.21 7.21 -23.97
CA LEU A 441 -18.70 8.20 -23.01
C LEU A 441 -19.45 9.35 -23.68
N VAL A 442 -20.47 9.87 -22.99
CA VAL A 442 -21.12 11.12 -23.36
C VAL A 442 -20.16 12.27 -23.10
N GLN A 443 -19.91 13.12 -24.11
CA GLN A 443 -18.90 14.18 -24.04
C GLN A 443 -17.52 13.62 -23.63
N GLY A 444 -17.13 12.47 -24.19
CA GLY A 444 -15.90 11.78 -23.83
C GLY A 444 -14.62 12.61 -24.06
N PRO A 445 -14.41 13.20 -25.26
CA PRO A 445 -13.26 14.07 -25.52
C PRO A 445 -13.19 15.28 -24.58
N GLU A 446 -14.33 15.94 -24.35
CA GLU A 446 -14.43 17.07 -23.42
C GLU A 446 -14.16 16.64 -21.97
N SER A 447 -14.68 15.47 -21.57
CA SER A 447 -14.45 14.89 -20.25
C SER A 447 -12.96 14.62 -20.01
N LYS A 448 -12.25 14.10 -21.03
CA LYS A 448 -10.79 13.91 -20.95
C LYS A 448 -10.06 15.25 -20.84
N ALA A 449 -10.39 16.23 -21.67
CA ALA A 449 -9.75 17.54 -21.66
C ALA A 449 -9.91 18.25 -20.30
N ASP A 450 -11.12 18.20 -19.72
CA ASP A 450 -11.39 18.75 -18.38
C ASP A 450 -10.54 18.04 -17.30
N VAL A 451 -10.48 16.70 -17.36
CA VAL A 451 -9.70 15.90 -16.42
C VAL A 451 -8.21 16.17 -16.54
N ASP A 452 -7.68 16.29 -17.74
CA ASP A 452 -6.27 16.60 -17.98
C ASP A 452 -5.91 17.96 -17.36
N SER A 453 -6.76 18.98 -17.56
CA SER A 453 -6.58 20.30 -16.92
C SER A 453 -6.57 20.23 -15.39
N VAL A 454 -7.45 19.41 -14.80
CA VAL A 454 -7.47 19.21 -13.34
C VAL A 454 -6.22 18.47 -12.85
N ILE A 455 -5.77 17.43 -13.56
CA ILE A 455 -4.55 16.69 -13.22
C ILE A 455 -3.34 17.64 -13.23
N ASP A 456 -3.26 18.54 -14.21
CA ASP A 456 -2.20 19.56 -14.30
C ASP A 456 -2.20 20.49 -13.09
N LYS A 457 -3.38 20.96 -12.66
CA LYS A 457 -3.52 21.78 -11.44
C LYS A 457 -3.14 21.00 -10.18
N CYS A 458 -3.35 19.69 -10.17
CA CYS A 458 -3.01 18.80 -9.05
C CYS A 458 -1.56 18.28 -9.06
N ALA A 459 -0.77 18.58 -10.10
CA ALA A 459 0.60 18.06 -10.30
C ALA A 459 1.51 18.25 -9.08
N GLY A 460 1.27 19.32 -8.30
CA GLY A 460 1.97 19.57 -7.05
C GLY A 460 1.97 18.38 -6.10
N ALA A 461 0.91 17.55 -6.05
CA ALA A 461 0.78 16.36 -5.21
C ALA A 461 1.06 15.02 -5.90
N GLY A 462 1.46 15.06 -7.17
CA GLY A 462 1.64 13.90 -8.03
C GLY A 462 0.88 14.08 -9.33
N HIS A 463 1.51 13.71 -10.44
CA HIS A 463 0.93 13.84 -11.77
C HIS A 463 0.60 12.46 -12.33
N LEU A 464 -0.70 12.15 -12.42
CA LEU A 464 -1.15 10.79 -12.73
C LEU A 464 -0.72 10.33 -14.13
N ARG A 465 -0.70 11.23 -15.12
CA ARG A 465 -0.23 10.91 -16.47
C ARG A 465 1.28 10.65 -16.51
N ASP A 466 2.06 11.35 -15.68
CA ASP A 466 3.49 11.08 -15.54
C ASP A 466 3.74 9.73 -14.87
N ASP A 467 2.94 9.38 -13.86
CA ASP A 467 3.00 8.06 -13.21
C ASP A 467 2.74 6.95 -14.26
N ILE A 468 1.73 7.07 -15.11
CA ILE A 468 1.45 6.08 -16.18
C ILE A 468 2.61 6.02 -17.19
N LEU A 469 3.08 7.18 -17.66
CA LEU A 469 4.18 7.27 -18.61
C LEU A 469 5.48 6.69 -18.04
N TYR A 470 5.75 6.93 -16.75
CA TYR A 470 6.90 6.36 -16.05
C TYR A 470 6.84 4.83 -16.08
N TYR A 471 5.73 4.21 -15.66
CA TYR A 471 5.63 2.75 -15.66
C TYR A 471 5.72 2.15 -17.06
N SER A 472 5.16 2.80 -18.08
CA SER A 472 5.33 2.40 -19.50
C SER A 472 6.81 2.39 -19.90
N LYS A 473 7.52 3.49 -19.66
CA LYS A 473 8.95 3.62 -20.02
C LYS A 473 9.84 2.65 -19.27
N GLU A 474 9.57 2.38 -17.99
CA GLU A 474 10.35 1.41 -17.23
C GLU A 474 10.11 -0.02 -17.72
N LEU A 475 8.90 -0.34 -18.20
CA LEU A 475 8.59 -1.64 -18.82
C LEU A 475 9.32 -1.84 -20.15
N GLU A 476 9.46 -0.78 -20.95
CA GLU A 476 10.20 -0.81 -22.23
C GLU A 476 11.70 -1.06 -22.04
N LYS A 477 12.27 -0.59 -20.92
CA LYS A 477 13.70 -0.73 -20.61
C LYS A 477 14.09 -2.12 -20.12
N LEU A 478 13.14 -2.93 -19.66
CA LEU A 478 13.43 -4.23 -19.07
C LEU A 478 13.83 -5.27 -20.13
N SER A 479 14.96 -5.94 -19.89
CA SER A 479 15.28 -7.21 -20.54
C SER A 479 14.39 -8.33 -19.99
N ASN A 480 14.28 -9.44 -20.73
CA ASN A 480 13.35 -10.54 -20.45
C ASN A 480 13.60 -11.31 -19.13
N ASP A 481 14.57 -10.92 -18.28
CA ASP A 481 15.07 -11.77 -17.18
C ASP A 481 14.48 -11.48 -15.79
N SER A 482 13.70 -10.41 -15.58
CA SER A 482 13.10 -10.10 -14.25
C SER A 482 11.56 -10.11 -14.25
N ASP A 483 10.99 -11.31 -14.11
CA ASP A 483 9.53 -11.51 -14.13
C ASP A 483 8.80 -10.81 -12.97
N GLU A 484 9.39 -10.73 -11.77
CA GLU A 484 8.77 -10.08 -10.61
C GLU A 484 8.73 -8.56 -10.72
N HIS A 485 9.84 -7.93 -11.12
CA HIS A 485 9.90 -6.48 -11.28
C HIS A 485 8.98 -6.04 -12.43
N ARG A 486 8.95 -6.81 -13.52
CA ARG A 486 8.01 -6.62 -14.62
C ARG A 486 6.56 -6.72 -14.16
N ALA A 487 6.21 -7.73 -13.37
CA ALA A 487 4.86 -7.88 -12.83
C ALA A 487 4.46 -6.67 -11.94
N TYR A 488 5.38 -6.18 -11.11
CA TYR A 488 5.17 -4.98 -10.29
C TYR A 488 4.91 -3.72 -11.14
N LEU A 489 5.73 -3.46 -12.17
CA LEU A 489 5.56 -2.29 -13.03
C LEU A 489 4.25 -2.35 -13.82
N VAL A 490 3.88 -3.54 -14.35
CA VAL A 490 2.58 -3.74 -15.02
C VAL A 490 1.42 -3.45 -14.06
N ASP A 491 1.46 -4.03 -12.87
CA ASP A 491 0.43 -3.84 -11.84
C ASP A 491 0.27 -2.36 -11.45
N MET A 492 1.38 -1.66 -11.19
CA MET A 492 1.34 -0.23 -10.84
C MET A 492 0.88 0.65 -12.01
N GLY A 493 1.32 0.36 -13.23
CA GLY A 493 0.87 1.08 -14.42
C GLY A 493 -0.63 0.89 -14.69
N ILE A 494 -1.16 -0.33 -14.56
CA ILE A 494 -2.61 -0.59 -14.67
C ILE A 494 -3.37 0.16 -13.58
N LYS A 495 -2.88 0.18 -12.33
CA LYS A 495 -3.51 0.92 -11.23
C LYS A 495 -3.52 2.44 -11.47
N ALA A 496 -2.47 2.99 -12.08
CA ALA A 496 -2.44 4.40 -12.45
C ALA A 496 -3.44 4.69 -13.60
N LEU A 497 -3.44 3.84 -14.63
CA LEU A 497 -4.36 3.95 -15.78
C LEU A 497 -5.83 3.83 -15.34
N ARG A 498 -6.12 2.94 -14.39
CA ARG A 498 -7.47 2.75 -13.82
C ARG A 498 -7.98 3.99 -13.09
N ARG A 499 -7.10 4.68 -12.36
CA ARG A 499 -7.47 5.97 -11.74
C ARG A 499 -7.81 7.01 -12.81
N TYR A 500 -7.01 7.08 -13.87
CA TYR A 500 -7.25 8.03 -14.96
C TYR A 500 -8.57 7.73 -15.68
N PHE A 501 -8.82 6.45 -15.96
CA PHE A 501 -10.09 5.94 -16.47
C PHE A 501 -11.28 6.39 -15.60
N PHE A 502 -11.20 6.22 -14.27
CA PHE A 502 -12.28 6.64 -13.38
C PHE A 502 -12.48 8.15 -13.31
N LEU A 503 -11.43 8.97 -13.38
CA LEU A 503 -11.61 10.44 -13.42
C LEU A 503 -12.37 10.87 -14.68
N ILE A 504 -12.03 10.32 -15.85
CA ILE A 504 -12.70 10.61 -17.13
C ILE A 504 -14.15 10.13 -17.09
N ALA A 505 -14.38 8.88 -16.65
CA ALA A 505 -15.72 8.33 -16.50
C ALA A 505 -16.56 9.16 -15.50
N PHE A 506 -15.96 9.60 -14.39
CA PHE A 506 -16.62 10.43 -13.39
C PHE A 506 -17.01 11.81 -13.95
N ARG A 507 -16.15 12.44 -14.76
CA ARG A 507 -16.51 13.70 -15.43
C ARG A 507 -17.69 13.52 -16.40
N SER A 508 -17.69 12.45 -17.20
CA SER A 508 -18.82 12.12 -18.09
C SER A 508 -20.11 11.79 -17.32
N TYR A 509 -19.98 11.13 -16.17
CA TYR A 509 -21.08 10.91 -15.23
C TYR A 509 -21.71 12.24 -14.79
N LEU A 510 -20.90 13.22 -14.36
CA LEU A 510 -21.39 14.54 -13.94
C LEU A 510 -22.03 15.34 -15.09
N TYR A 511 -21.68 15.05 -16.34
CA TYR A 511 -22.36 15.63 -17.50
C TYR A 511 -23.75 15.04 -17.77
N SER A 512 -23.95 13.77 -17.41
CA SER A 512 -25.13 12.99 -17.81
C SER A 512 -26.12 12.73 -16.68
N THR A 513 -25.70 12.86 -15.42
CA THR A 513 -26.50 12.48 -14.26
C THR A 513 -26.13 13.37 -13.08
N SER A 514 -27.13 13.84 -12.35
CA SER A 514 -26.88 14.56 -11.10
C SER A 514 -26.44 13.58 -10.02
N ALA A 515 -25.44 13.96 -9.20
CA ALA A 515 -25.01 13.14 -8.07
C ALA A 515 -26.10 12.89 -7.01
N ASN A 516 -27.20 13.66 -7.07
CA ASN A 516 -28.38 13.46 -6.23
C ASN A 516 -29.33 12.37 -6.75
N GLU A 517 -29.21 11.97 -8.02
CA GLU A 517 -30.11 11.02 -8.68
C GLU A 517 -29.60 9.59 -8.62
N MET A 518 -28.29 9.40 -8.79
CA MET A 518 -27.65 8.09 -8.84
C MET A 518 -26.24 8.21 -8.31
N LYS A 519 -25.72 7.19 -7.63
CA LYS A 519 -24.30 7.15 -7.23
C LYS A 519 -23.41 6.79 -8.42
N PHE A 520 -22.15 7.22 -8.40
CA PHE A 520 -21.20 6.90 -9.48
C PHE A 520 -21.02 5.38 -9.62
N THR A 521 -20.92 4.63 -8.51
CA THR A 521 -20.82 3.16 -8.57
C THR A 521 -22.03 2.55 -9.27
N ALA A 522 -23.24 2.97 -8.91
CA ALA A 522 -24.47 2.46 -9.53
C ALA A 522 -24.56 2.81 -11.03
N TRP A 523 -24.11 4.00 -11.41
CA TRP A 523 -24.01 4.44 -12.80
C TRP A 523 -23.02 3.61 -13.60
N MET A 524 -21.92 3.23 -12.96
CA MET A 524 -20.87 2.37 -13.49
C MET A 524 -21.37 0.95 -13.70
N ASP A 525 -22.08 0.40 -12.70
CA ASP A 525 -22.69 -0.94 -12.72
C ASP A 525 -23.80 -1.06 -13.78
N ALA A 526 -24.53 0.03 -14.03
CA ALA A 526 -25.56 0.09 -15.07
C ALA A 526 -25.00 0.08 -16.51
N ARG A 527 -23.67 0.17 -16.68
CA ARG A 527 -22.97 0.25 -17.97
C ARG A 527 -21.92 -0.85 -18.10
N PRO A 528 -22.32 -2.09 -18.46
CA PRO A 528 -21.42 -3.24 -18.51
C PRO A 528 -20.24 -3.03 -19.47
N GLU A 529 -20.40 -2.22 -20.52
CA GLU A 529 -19.33 -1.83 -21.44
C GLU A 529 -18.19 -1.08 -20.72
N LEU A 530 -18.50 -0.22 -19.74
CA LEU A 530 -17.48 0.48 -18.96
C LEU A 530 -16.76 -0.47 -18.00
N GLY A 531 -17.51 -1.39 -17.39
CA GLY A 531 -16.93 -2.46 -16.56
C GLY A 531 -15.98 -3.35 -17.36
N HIS A 532 -16.36 -3.72 -18.59
CA HIS A 532 -15.52 -4.51 -19.49
C HIS A 532 -14.22 -3.76 -19.86
N LEU A 533 -14.31 -2.49 -20.25
CA LEU A 533 -13.11 -1.67 -20.54
C LEU A 533 -12.19 -1.55 -19.32
N CYS A 534 -12.77 -1.24 -18.15
CA CYS A 534 -12.01 -1.06 -16.91
C CYS A 534 -11.27 -2.33 -16.46
N ASN A 535 -11.86 -3.51 -16.66
CA ASN A 535 -11.24 -4.79 -16.26
C ASN A 535 -10.19 -5.29 -17.25
N ASN A 536 -10.12 -4.72 -18.46
CA ASN A 536 -9.21 -5.15 -19.51
C ASN A 536 -8.13 -4.10 -19.84
N LEU A 537 -7.91 -3.12 -18.95
CA LEU A 537 -6.87 -2.10 -19.09
C LEU A 537 -5.48 -2.72 -19.24
N ARG A 538 -4.70 -2.19 -20.18
CA ARG A 538 -3.32 -2.59 -20.46
C ARG A 538 -2.43 -1.35 -20.51
N VAL A 539 -1.22 -1.51 -20.01
CA VAL A 539 -0.13 -0.57 -20.27
C VAL A 539 0.49 -0.99 -21.59
N ASP A 540 0.35 -0.15 -22.61
CA ASP A 540 0.90 -0.41 -23.94
C ASP A 540 2.45 -0.50 -23.85
N ARG A 541 3.05 -1.32 -24.73
CA ARG A 541 4.51 -1.42 -24.89
C ARG A 541 4.99 -0.35 -25.86
#